data_AF-A0A0K8R557-F1
#
_entry.id   AF-A0A0K8R557-F1
#
_cell.length_a   1.000
_cell.length_b   1.000
_cell.length_c   1.000
_cell.angle_alpha   90.00
_cell.angle_beta   90.00
_cell.angle_gamma   90.00
#
_symmetry.space_group_name_H-M   'P 1'
#
loop_
_entity.id
_entity.type
_entity.pdbx_description
1 polymer ?
#
loop_
_entity_poly.entity_id
_entity_poly.type
_entity_poly.pdbx_seq_one_letter_code
_entity_poly.pdbx_strand_id
1 'polypeptide(L)'
;MMLTLSVVLLATFDYIHATYCSAALASYMNKKCTGLSLKFVKLSDCKFTCEGKNSIDQPQITQLNLADGMPCGSCKQCCHGICTPVQFSSQDPPTPIACAE
;
A
#
# COMPACT_ATOMS: atom_id res chain seq x y z
N MET A 1 -22.87 -16.10 26.40
CA MET A 1 -22.79 -15.87 24.94
C MET A 1 -22.30 -14.44 24.66
N MET A 2 -21.13 -14.08 25.20
CA MET A 2 -20.49 -12.76 25.03
C MET A 2 -19.30 -12.86 24.06
N LEU A 3 -18.56 -13.98 24.13
CA LEU A 3 -17.43 -14.31 23.26
C LEU A 3 -17.78 -14.25 21.76
N THR A 4 -18.96 -14.72 21.36
CA THR A 4 -19.38 -14.74 19.96
C THR A 4 -19.60 -13.33 19.39
N LEU A 5 -20.18 -12.40 20.18
CA LEU A 5 -20.31 -11.00 19.76
C LEU A 5 -18.96 -10.30 19.69
N SER A 6 -18.06 -10.53 20.66
CA SER A 6 -16.72 -9.92 20.66
C SER A 6 -15.88 -10.34 19.46
N VAL A 7 -15.93 -11.62 19.07
CA VAL A 7 -15.21 -12.12 17.88
C VAL A 7 -15.76 -11.50 16.59
N VAL A 8 -17.08 -11.33 16.48
CA VAL A 8 -17.70 -10.66 15.32
C VAL A 8 -17.27 -9.19 15.23
N LEU A 9 -17.22 -8.47 16.36
CA LEU A 9 -16.80 -7.06 16.36
C LEU A 9 -15.35 -6.89 15.89
N LEU A 10 -14.43 -7.72 16.38
CA LEU A 10 -13.01 -7.66 16.00
C LEU A 10 -12.82 -7.90 14.49
N ALA A 11 -13.46 -8.94 13.95
CA ALA A 11 -13.40 -9.23 12.52
C ALA A 11 -13.93 -8.07 11.66
N THR A 12 -14.99 -7.39 12.10
CA THR A 12 -15.51 -6.20 11.39
C THR A 12 -14.55 -5.01 11.46
N PHE A 13 -13.86 -4.82 12.58
CA PHE A 13 -12.90 -3.74 12.75
C PHE A 13 -11.67 -3.94 11.85
N ASP A 14 -11.13 -5.17 11.81
CA ASP A 14 -10.02 -5.53 10.94
C ASP A 14 -10.36 -5.35 9.47
N TYR A 15 -11.59 -5.74 9.08
CA TYR A 15 -12.10 -5.53 7.72
C TYR A 15 -12.17 -4.05 7.33
N ILE A 16 -12.69 -3.19 8.23
CA ILE A 16 -12.79 -1.75 7.98
C ILE A 16 -11.39 -1.13 7.84
N HIS A 17 -10.44 -1.51 8.70
CA HIS A 17 -9.07 -1.01 8.64
C HIS A 17 -8.35 -1.43 7.36
N ALA A 18 -8.46 -2.71 6.98
CA ALA A 18 -7.89 -3.22 5.74
C ALA A 18 -8.48 -2.48 4.52
N THR A 19 -9.79 -2.24 4.53
CA THR A 19 -10.48 -1.51 3.46
C THR A 19 -9.99 -0.06 3.37
N TYR A 20 -9.89 0.64 4.50
CA TYR A 20 -9.40 2.02 4.54
C TYR A 20 -7.95 2.13 4.05
N CYS A 21 -7.07 1.22 4.50
CA CYS A 21 -5.67 1.18 4.08
C CYS A 21 -5.55 0.95 2.56
N SER A 22 -6.29 -0.02 2.03
CA SER A 22 -6.28 -0.31 0.59
C SER A 22 -6.78 0.87 -0.24
N ALA A 23 -7.82 1.58 0.21
CA ALA A 23 -8.33 2.78 -0.45
C ALA A 23 -7.31 3.93 -0.41
N ALA A 24 -6.66 4.17 0.73
CA ALA A 24 -5.63 5.19 0.87
C ALA A 24 -4.42 4.91 -0.04
N LEU A 25 -3.96 3.65 -0.10
CA LEU A 25 -2.88 3.22 -0.99
C LEU A 25 -3.25 3.42 -2.47
N ALA A 26 -4.46 3.03 -2.86
CA ALA A 26 -4.97 3.26 -4.21
C ALA A 26 -5.05 4.75 -4.54
N SER A 27 -5.52 5.58 -3.61
CA SER A 27 -5.57 7.04 -3.79
C SER A 27 -4.17 7.64 -3.97
N TYR A 28 -3.17 7.17 -3.23
CA TYR A 28 -1.78 7.59 -3.39
C TYR A 28 -1.26 7.29 -4.81
N MET A 29 -1.42 6.05 -5.27
CA MET A 29 -0.96 5.63 -6.60
C MET A 29 -1.67 6.39 -7.73
N ASN A 30 -3.00 6.56 -7.61
CA ASN A 30 -3.78 7.35 -8.55
C ASN A 30 -3.26 8.79 -8.63
N LYS A 31 -3.05 9.46 -7.48
CA LYS A 31 -2.53 10.83 -7.44
C LYS A 31 -1.15 10.94 -8.10
N LYS A 32 -0.26 9.94 -7.90
CA LYS A 32 1.05 9.88 -8.56
C LYS A 32 0.90 9.74 -10.08
N CYS A 33 0.07 8.83 -10.56
CA CYS A 33 -0.16 8.65 -11.99
C CYS A 33 -0.80 9.89 -12.64
N THR A 34 -1.80 10.50 -11.99
CA THR A 34 -2.45 11.73 -12.49
C THR A 34 -1.48 12.89 -12.59
N GLY A 35 -0.50 13.00 -11.68
CA GLY A 35 0.57 13.99 -11.78
C GLY A 35 1.47 13.83 -13.02
N LEU A 36 1.43 12.66 -13.67
CA LEU A 36 2.11 12.37 -14.94
C LEU A 36 1.15 12.40 -16.14
N SER A 37 -0.11 12.81 -15.95
CA SER A 37 -1.18 12.70 -16.96
C SER A 37 -1.45 11.24 -17.40
N LEU A 38 -1.18 10.27 -16.52
CA LEU A 38 -1.42 8.85 -16.75
C LEU A 38 -2.48 8.30 -15.75
N LYS A 39 -2.97 7.09 -16.00
CA LYS A 39 -3.91 6.37 -15.12
C LYS A 39 -3.22 5.21 -14.43
N PHE A 40 -3.54 4.99 -13.16
CA PHE A 40 -3.11 3.77 -12.46
C PHE A 40 -3.74 2.53 -13.09
N VAL A 41 -2.96 1.48 -13.27
CA VAL A 41 -3.41 0.20 -13.84
C VAL A 41 -3.26 -0.94 -12.85
N LYS A 42 -2.07 -1.11 -12.28
CA LYS A 42 -1.80 -2.22 -11.36
C LYS A 42 -0.69 -1.91 -10.38
N LEU A 43 -0.74 -2.57 -9.23
CA LEU A 43 0.33 -2.67 -8.25
C LEU A 43 0.91 -4.09 -8.33
N SER A 44 2.23 -4.21 -8.26
CA SER A 44 2.99 -5.46 -8.18
C SER A 44 4.15 -5.24 -7.21
N ASP A 45 4.10 -5.92 -6.07
CA ASP A 45 5.04 -5.71 -4.95
C ASP A 45 5.13 -4.23 -4.57
N CYS A 46 6.30 -3.62 -4.77
CA CYS A 46 6.59 -2.23 -4.50
C CYS A 46 6.61 -1.35 -5.74
N LYS A 47 6.07 -1.84 -6.86
CA LYS A 47 6.00 -1.11 -8.12
C LYS A 47 4.56 -1.00 -8.59
N PHE A 48 4.16 0.18 -9.03
CA PHE A 48 2.87 0.36 -9.68
C PHE A 48 3.05 0.92 -11.10
N THR A 49 2.16 0.48 -11.98
CA THR A 49 2.15 0.87 -13.38
C THR A 49 1.11 1.96 -13.59
N CYS A 50 1.55 3.03 -14.25
CA CYS A 50 0.72 4.08 -14.81
C CYS A 50 0.72 3.96 -16.35
N GLU A 51 -0.44 4.03 -16.98
CA GLU A 51 -0.58 3.96 -18.44
C GLU A 51 -1.48 5.09 -18.97
N GLY A 52 -1.21 5.52 -20.20
CA GLY A 52 -1.97 6.60 -20.83
C GLY A 52 -1.36 7.00 -22.16
N LYS A 53 -1.51 8.28 -22.51
CA LYS A 53 -0.90 8.88 -23.69
C LYS A 53 -0.02 10.06 -23.27
N ASN A 54 1.08 10.25 -23.96
CA ASN A 54 1.93 11.44 -23.79
C ASN A 54 1.34 12.66 -24.52
N SER A 55 2.06 13.79 -24.48
CA SER A 55 1.62 15.06 -25.10
C SER A 55 1.48 15.04 -26.62
N ILE A 56 1.97 13.99 -27.29
CA ILE A 56 1.85 13.79 -28.75
C ILE A 56 0.95 12.59 -29.08
N ASP A 57 0.05 12.22 -28.18
CA ASP A 57 -0.95 11.15 -28.32
C ASP A 57 -0.39 9.71 -28.47
N GLN A 58 0.89 9.49 -28.20
CA GLN A 58 1.49 8.16 -28.24
C GLN A 58 1.27 7.40 -26.93
N PRO A 59 1.03 6.07 -26.97
CA PRO A 59 0.94 5.26 -25.77
C PRO A 59 2.19 5.40 -24.88
N GLN A 60 1.98 5.63 -23.60
CA GLN A 60 3.02 5.72 -22.59
C GLN A 60 2.70 4.78 -21.43
N ILE A 61 3.70 4.01 -21.03
CA ILE A 61 3.68 3.18 -19.83
C ILE A 61 4.81 3.65 -18.93
N THR A 62 4.55 3.83 -17.65
CA THR A 62 5.55 4.25 -16.67
C THR A 62 5.38 3.42 -15.40
N GLN A 63 6.48 2.86 -14.91
CA GLN A 63 6.49 2.15 -13.63
C GLN A 63 7.13 3.03 -12.57
N LEU A 64 6.48 3.13 -11.42
CA LEU A 64 6.93 3.91 -10.28
C LEU A 64 7.06 2.99 -9.07
N ASN A 65 8.05 3.28 -8.21
CA ASN A 65 8.16 2.60 -6.92
C ASN A 65 7.19 3.24 -5.91
N LEU A 66 6.60 2.41 -5.04
CA LEU A 66 6.05 2.88 -3.78
C LEU A 66 7.16 3.49 -2.92
N ALA A 67 6.80 4.49 -2.13
CA ALA A 67 7.73 5.06 -1.15
C ALA A 67 8.07 4.04 -0.06
N ASP A 68 9.22 4.23 0.57
CA ASP A 68 9.65 3.40 1.70
C ASP A 68 8.62 3.47 2.84
N GLY A 69 8.36 2.33 3.49
CA GLY A 69 7.34 2.16 4.52
C GLY A 69 5.91 1.91 4.00
N MET A 70 5.66 2.03 2.70
CA MET A 70 4.33 1.79 2.14
C MET A 70 3.96 0.30 2.18
N PRO A 71 2.70 -0.06 2.45
CA PRO A 71 2.28 -1.45 2.51
C PRO A 71 2.32 -2.11 1.12
N CYS A 72 2.94 -3.29 1.04
CA CYS A 72 2.97 -4.14 -0.16
C CYS A 72 2.34 -5.52 0.08
N GLY A 73 1.84 -5.78 1.29
CA GLY A 73 1.17 -7.01 1.67
C GLY A 73 0.93 -7.07 3.19
N SER A 74 0.31 -8.15 3.65
CA SER A 74 0.09 -8.39 5.08
C SER A 74 1.41 -8.45 5.83
N CYS A 75 1.58 -7.58 6.83
CA CYS A 75 2.80 -7.46 7.65
C CYS A 75 4.09 -7.23 6.81
N LYS A 76 3.96 -6.57 5.66
CA LYS A 76 5.08 -6.24 4.78
C LYS A 76 5.03 -4.78 4.33
N GLN A 77 6.21 -4.21 4.13
CA GLN A 77 6.40 -2.84 3.65
C GLN A 77 7.40 -2.80 2.51
N CYS A 78 7.33 -1.74 1.72
CA CYS A 78 8.33 -1.44 0.71
C CYS A 78 9.55 -0.80 1.34
N CYS A 79 10.73 -1.33 1.03
CA CYS A 79 12.01 -0.74 1.38
C CYS A 79 12.95 -0.85 0.19
N HIS A 80 13.37 0.29 -0.33
CA HIS A 80 14.23 0.41 -1.51
C HIS A 80 13.70 -0.39 -2.72
N GLY A 81 12.37 -0.39 -2.87
CA GLY A 81 11.67 -1.10 -3.95
C GLY A 81 11.50 -2.61 -3.75
N ILE A 82 11.84 -3.14 -2.58
CA ILE A 82 11.67 -4.56 -2.21
C ILE A 82 10.55 -4.68 -1.18
N CYS A 83 9.66 -5.64 -1.34
CA CYS A 83 8.61 -5.94 -0.37
C CYS A 83 9.18 -6.81 0.75
N THR A 84 9.46 -6.22 1.91
CA THR A 84 10.12 -6.88 3.05
C THR A 84 9.17 -7.01 4.25
N PRO A 85 9.37 -7.99 5.15
CA PRO A 85 8.64 -8.06 6.40
C PRO A 85 8.84 -6.81 7.26
N VAL A 86 7.77 -6.34 7.90
CA VAL A 86 7.86 -5.26 8.90
C VAL A 86 8.57 -5.80 10.15
N GLN A 87 9.56 -5.06 10.64
CA GLN A 87 10.15 -5.30 11.95
C GLN A 87 9.44 -4.44 13.00
N PHE A 88 9.42 -4.92 14.24
CA PHE A 88 8.80 -4.23 15.37
C PHE A 88 9.85 -3.92 16.44
N SER A 89 9.69 -2.78 17.10
CA SER A 89 10.49 -2.44 18.26
C SER A 89 10.23 -3.43 19.41
N SER A 90 11.22 -3.59 20.29
CA SER A 90 11.08 -4.37 21.53
C SER A 90 10.38 -3.60 22.65
N GLN A 91 9.93 -2.36 22.37
CA GLN A 91 9.19 -1.54 23.34
C GLN A 91 7.76 -2.09 23.51
N ASP A 92 7.16 -1.81 24.67
CA ASP A 92 5.76 -2.17 24.95
C ASP A 92 4.90 -0.89 25.02
N PRO A 93 3.92 -0.69 24.12
CA PRO A 93 3.54 -1.58 23.03
C PRO A 93 4.53 -1.54 21.85
N PRO A 94 4.66 -2.66 21.10
CA PRO A 94 5.57 -2.72 19.96
C PRO A 94 5.10 -1.81 18.84
N THR A 95 6.04 -1.07 18.26
CA THR A 95 5.80 -0.15 17.15
C THR A 95 6.49 -0.63 15.88
N PRO A 96 5.84 -0.53 14.70
CA PRO A 96 6.50 -0.82 13.43
C PRO A 96 7.72 0.08 13.22
N ILE A 97 8.83 -0.51 12.80
CA ILE A 97 10.03 0.22 12.37
C ILE A 97 10.00 0.26 10.84
N ALA A 98 9.83 1.48 10.30
CA ALA A 98 9.86 1.69 8.86
C ALA A 98 11.27 1.41 8.33
N CYS A 99 11.39 0.47 7.40
CA CYS A 99 12.64 0.08 6.75
C CYS A 99 13.83 -0.06 7.68
N ALA A 100 13.65 -0.85 8.74
CA ALA A 100 14.75 -1.27 9.59
C ALA A 100 15.87 -1.94 8.77
N GLU A 101 17.11 -1.51 9.03
CA GLU A 101 18.35 -2.04 8.44
C GLU A 101 18.89 -3.25 9.22
#